data_AF-A0A4P5QQA6-F1
#
_entry.id   AF-A0A4P5QQA6-F1
#
_cell.length_a   1.000
_cell.length_b   1.000
_cell.length_c   1.000
_cell.angle_alpha   90.00
_cell.angle_beta   90.00
_cell.angle_gamma   90.00
#
_symmetry.space_group_name_H-M   'P 1'
#
loop_
_entity.id
_entity.type
_entity.pdbx_description
1 polymer ?
#
loop_
_entity_poly.entity_id
_entity_poly.type
_entity_poly.pdbx_seq_one_letter_code
_entity_poly.pdbx_strand_id
1 'polypeptide(L)'
;MKTNRRTVIRSLVGGSLLLPGIVSELLAQDADPLAPRDPHFRPRAKRVIFLHMSGGASHIETFDYKPRLFADHNKPVKLPPHIQRVLGRDKATATTYLNGPKWPFRQHGQSGLWISELFPHIARCADELCLIRSMHNDHLNHVEATLGIHTGSVMFPRPSIGAWVSYGLGTENLNLPSYIVLAPELTYGGRQVWSSDFLPGCHQGTHVTPGPDPMPNLRRRQPATDLQEMELGLAQAFSRRHLARRPGDPNLTARLRSFETAFGMQAAAPEAFDVSRETDATLQLYGLPRGGNSGFAWQCLVARRLAERGVRFIELIDSGSSLSRNWDAHSNMDSHIGLARNVDQPIAGLIKDLKLRGMLDDTLVVWTTEFGRAPFSLHRETQGRDHHSSVFTSWMAGGGVKGGLSHGQSDEHGIDVAEDGVHVHDFHATILHLLGLDHERLTYRHAGRDFRLTDVHGNVVKEIIA
;
A
#
# COMPACT_ATOMS: atom_id res chain seq x y z
N MET A 1 -13.49 -44.31 24.16
CA MET A 1 -14.33 -43.22 24.70
C MET A 1 -15.35 -42.86 23.63
N LYS A 2 -16.66 -43.01 23.85
CA LYS A 2 -17.67 -42.72 22.80
C LYS A 2 -17.81 -41.22 22.63
N THR A 3 -17.30 -40.69 21.53
CA THR A 3 -17.45 -39.29 21.11
C THR A 3 -18.92 -39.03 20.80
N ASN A 4 -19.59 -38.18 21.58
CA ASN A 4 -20.95 -37.75 21.28
C ASN A 4 -20.95 -36.32 20.72
N ARG A 5 -22.06 -35.93 20.07
CA ARG A 5 -22.22 -34.64 19.40
C ARG A 5 -21.92 -33.44 20.33
N ARG A 6 -22.23 -33.56 21.62
CA ARG A 6 -21.98 -32.53 22.64
C ARG A 6 -20.49 -32.42 22.99
N THR A 7 -19.76 -33.53 23.00
CA THR A 7 -18.30 -33.58 23.19
C THR A 7 -17.56 -33.01 21.98
N VAL A 8 -18.01 -33.32 20.76
CA VAL A 8 -17.44 -32.76 19.52
C VAL A 8 -17.69 -31.25 19.44
N ILE A 9 -18.91 -30.79 19.74
CA ILE A 9 -19.23 -29.36 19.76
C ILE A 9 -18.41 -28.63 20.85
N ARG A 10 -18.26 -29.19 22.06
CA ARG A 10 -17.40 -28.60 23.11
C ARG A 10 -15.93 -28.58 22.73
N SER A 11 -15.43 -29.60 22.04
CA SER A 11 -14.07 -29.66 21.51
C SER A 11 -13.84 -28.63 20.42
N LEU A 12 -14.83 -28.38 19.55
CA LEU A 12 -14.76 -27.35 18.52
C LEU A 12 -14.85 -25.94 19.12
N VAL A 13 -15.69 -25.72 20.13
CA VAL A 13 -15.79 -24.44 20.85
C VAL A 13 -14.55 -24.14 21.68
N GLY A 14 -13.99 -25.14 22.36
CA GLY A 14 -12.72 -25.00 23.09
C GLY A 14 -11.53 -24.85 22.15
N GLY A 15 -11.52 -25.59 21.04
CA GLY A 15 -10.53 -25.48 19.98
C GLY A 15 -10.60 -24.16 19.22
N SER A 16 -11.79 -23.58 19.00
CA SER A 16 -11.93 -22.28 18.34
C SER A 16 -11.46 -21.11 19.20
N LEU A 17 -11.38 -21.31 20.52
CA LEU A 17 -10.87 -20.31 21.46
C LEU A 17 -9.34 -20.41 21.68
N LEU A 18 -8.77 -21.61 21.55
CA LEU A 18 -7.34 -21.87 21.82
C LEU A 18 -6.49 -22.03 20.55
N LEU A 19 -7.10 -22.48 19.45
CA LEU A 19 -6.47 -22.83 18.18
C LEU A 19 -7.40 -22.46 17.00
N PRO A 20 -7.81 -21.18 16.87
CA PRO A 20 -8.71 -20.72 15.83
C PRO A 20 -8.22 -21.08 14.42
N GLY A 21 -6.90 -21.11 14.20
CA GLY A 21 -6.30 -21.53 12.93
C GLY A 21 -6.66 -22.97 12.53
N ILE A 22 -6.66 -23.91 13.47
CA ILE A 22 -6.98 -25.33 13.18
C ILE A 22 -8.45 -25.50 12.84
N VAL A 23 -9.34 -24.79 13.54
CA VAL A 23 -10.78 -24.83 13.24
C VAL A 23 -11.05 -24.17 11.88
N SER A 24 -10.39 -23.06 11.57
CA SER A 24 -10.49 -22.42 10.24
C SER A 24 -9.98 -23.35 9.14
N GLU A 25 -8.90 -24.08 9.34
CA GLU A 25 -8.33 -25.01 8.34
C GLU A 25 -9.24 -26.23 8.13
N LEU A 26 -9.83 -26.76 9.20
CA LEU A 26 -10.84 -27.83 9.14
C LEU A 26 -12.14 -27.40 8.46
N LEU A 27 -12.56 -26.14 8.63
CA LEU A 27 -13.75 -25.58 7.98
C LEU A 27 -13.50 -25.11 6.53
N ALA A 28 -12.25 -24.77 6.19
CA ALA A 28 -11.86 -24.36 4.84
C ALA A 28 -11.78 -25.53 3.83
N GLN A 29 -12.03 -26.78 4.27
CA GLN A 29 -11.82 -27.99 3.47
C GLN A 29 -12.65 -28.07 2.17
N ASP A 30 -13.69 -27.25 1.99
CA ASP A 30 -14.55 -27.22 0.79
C ASP A 30 -14.82 -25.81 0.21
N ALA A 31 -14.19 -24.75 0.74
CA ALA A 31 -14.51 -23.38 0.36
C ALA A 31 -13.49 -22.79 -0.64
N ASP A 32 -13.99 -21.99 -1.60
CA ASP A 32 -13.13 -21.19 -2.47
C ASP A 32 -12.26 -20.24 -1.63
N PRO A 33 -10.91 -20.32 -1.70
CA PRO A 33 -10.03 -19.48 -0.88
C PRO A 33 -10.19 -17.98 -1.17
N LEU A 34 -10.73 -17.61 -2.34
CA LEU A 34 -11.01 -16.22 -2.71
C LEU A 34 -12.49 -15.82 -2.56
N ALA A 35 -13.36 -16.70 -2.07
CA ALA A 35 -14.75 -16.34 -1.82
C ALA A 35 -14.84 -15.06 -0.95
N PRO A 36 -15.78 -14.14 -1.25
CA PRO A 36 -16.04 -12.99 -0.40
C PRO A 36 -16.25 -13.42 1.04
N ARG A 37 -15.62 -12.71 1.98
CA ARG A 37 -15.79 -12.93 3.42
C ARG A 37 -16.46 -11.72 4.05
N ASP A 38 -17.33 -11.97 5.02
CA ASP A 38 -17.95 -10.91 5.79
C ASP A 38 -16.87 -10.20 6.63
N PRO A 39 -16.83 -8.85 6.62
CA PRO A 39 -15.98 -8.09 7.52
C PRO A 39 -16.27 -8.40 8.99
N HIS A 40 -15.28 -8.19 9.87
CA HIS A 40 -15.44 -8.37 11.31
C HIS A 40 -16.42 -7.36 11.94
N PHE A 41 -16.58 -6.18 11.31
CA PHE A 41 -17.53 -5.14 11.68
C PHE A 41 -17.85 -4.27 10.44
N ARG A 42 -18.81 -3.34 10.56
CA ARG A 42 -19.26 -2.52 9.42
C ARG A 42 -18.07 -1.76 8.79
N PRO A 43 -17.72 -2.02 7.52
CA PRO A 43 -16.61 -1.35 6.86
C PRO A 43 -16.96 0.10 6.53
N ARG A 44 -15.94 0.95 6.48
CA ARG A 44 -16.01 2.33 5.97
C ARG A 44 -15.55 2.42 4.52
N ALA A 45 -14.57 1.61 4.14
CA ALA A 45 -14.09 1.45 2.77
C ALA A 45 -14.32 0.03 2.26
N LYS A 46 -14.55 -0.12 0.96
CA LYS A 46 -14.64 -1.43 0.28
C LYS A 46 -13.31 -1.86 -0.35
N ARG A 47 -12.43 -0.89 -0.63
CA ARG A 47 -11.19 -1.10 -1.36
C ARG A 47 -10.15 -0.03 -1.02
N VAL A 48 -8.88 -0.33 -1.31
CA VAL A 48 -7.73 0.55 -1.10
C VAL A 48 -7.00 0.80 -2.41
N ILE A 49 -6.66 2.06 -2.67
CA ILE A 49 -5.65 2.43 -3.65
C ILE A 49 -4.42 2.93 -2.87
N PHE A 50 -3.34 2.16 -2.89
CA PHE A 50 -2.13 2.38 -2.10
C PHE A 50 -1.01 2.92 -2.99
N LEU A 51 -0.63 4.18 -2.78
CA LEU A 51 0.37 4.90 -3.57
C LEU A 51 1.69 4.91 -2.80
N HIS A 52 2.71 4.26 -3.33
CA HIS A 52 4.03 4.17 -2.70
C HIS A 52 5.07 4.99 -3.47
N MET A 53 5.55 6.05 -2.81
CA MET A 53 6.65 6.89 -3.29
C MET A 53 7.98 6.27 -2.82
N SER A 54 8.46 5.29 -3.58
CA SER A 54 9.69 4.54 -3.30
C SER A 54 10.90 5.46 -3.25
N GLY A 55 11.68 5.35 -2.19
CA GLY A 55 12.91 6.12 -2.00
C GLY A 55 12.79 7.20 -0.94
N GLY A 56 11.78 7.25 -0.07
CA GLY A 56 11.77 8.20 1.06
C GLY A 56 11.49 9.65 0.67
N ALA A 57 10.23 9.96 0.36
CA ALA A 57 9.80 11.33 0.06
C ALA A 57 9.96 12.26 1.27
N SER A 58 10.60 13.41 1.08
CA SER A 58 10.91 14.34 2.17
C SER A 58 9.65 14.99 2.77
N HIS A 59 9.32 14.68 4.02
CA HIS A 59 8.15 15.24 4.72
C HIS A 59 8.19 16.77 4.82
N ILE A 60 9.35 17.33 5.16
CA ILE A 60 9.59 18.78 5.29
C ILE A 60 9.61 19.55 3.97
N GLU A 61 9.64 18.86 2.83
CA GLU A 61 9.59 19.47 1.49
C GLU A 61 8.21 19.26 0.83
N THR A 62 7.37 18.40 1.40
CA THR A 62 6.10 17.97 0.80
C THR A 62 4.89 18.46 1.60
N PHE A 63 4.74 18.02 2.84
CA PHE A 63 3.47 18.12 3.60
C PHE A 63 3.64 18.55 5.06
N ASP A 64 4.87 18.78 5.54
CA ASP A 64 5.14 19.19 6.91
C ASP A 64 5.88 20.53 6.97
N TYR A 65 5.11 21.62 7.06
CA TYR A 65 5.65 22.98 7.09
C TYR A 65 6.37 23.29 8.41
N LYS A 66 7.66 23.64 8.32
CA LYS A 66 8.52 23.95 9.47
C LYS A 66 9.13 25.35 9.39
N PRO A 67 8.43 26.41 9.82
CA PRO A 67 8.93 27.79 9.75
C PRO A 67 10.26 27.98 10.50
N ARG A 68 10.47 27.28 11.62
CA ARG A 68 11.74 27.31 12.35
C ARG A 68 12.88 26.69 11.55
N LEU A 69 12.64 25.58 10.84
CA LEU A 69 13.65 24.97 9.98
C LEU A 69 14.09 25.90 8.83
N PHE A 70 13.17 26.68 8.25
CA PHE A 70 13.54 27.75 7.30
C PHE A 70 14.45 28.80 7.93
N ALA A 71 14.06 29.32 9.10
CA ALA A 71 14.78 30.40 9.78
C ALA A 71 16.15 29.97 10.35
N ASP A 72 16.28 28.70 10.67
CA ASP A 72 17.47 28.13 11.32
C ASP A 72 18.38 27.36 10.35
N HIS A 73 18.18 27.50 9.03
CA HIS A 73 19.04 26.91 8.01
C HIS A 73 20.54 27.19 8.29
N ASN A 74 21.37 26.15 8.20
CA ASN A 74 22.81 26.13 8.51
C ASN A 74 23.20 26.46 9.97
N LYS A 75 22.24 26.57 10.91
CA LYS A 75 22.57 26.66 12.34
C LYS A 75 22.93 25.28 12.91
N PRO A 76 23.84 25.21 13.89
CA PRO A 76 24.16 23.94 14.54
C PRO A 76 22.97 23.43 15.35
N VAL A 77 22.79 22.11 15.37
CA VAL A 77 21.74 21.43 16.15
C VAL A 77 22.31 20.24 16.89
N LYS A 78 21.79 20.01 18.09
CA LYS A 78 22.08 18.81 18.87
C LYS A 78 20.95 17.81 18.68
N LEU A 79 21.24 16.69 18.02
CA LEU A 79 20.25 15.64 17.80
C LEU A 79 19.91 14.91 19.12
N PRO A 80 18.67 14.44 19.32
CA PRO A 80 18.31 13.57 20.43
C PRO A 80 19.19 12.30 20.48
N PRO A 81 19.55 11.77 21.68
CA PRO A 81 20.43 10.61 21.80
C PRO A 81 19.93 9.34 21.09
N HIS A 82 18.61 9.14 21.00
CA HIS A 82 18.07 7.98 20.30
C HIS A 82 18.24 8.08 18.78
N ILE A 83 18.09 9.27 18.19
CA ILE A 83 18.37 9.53 16.77
C ILE A 83 19.86 9.35 16.47
N GLN A 84 20.74 9.84 17.35
CA GLN A 84 22.19 9.63 17.18
C GLN A 84 22.54 8.14 17.14
N ARG A 85 21.92 7.32 18.00
CA ARG A 85 22.12 5.85 18.01
C ARG A 85 21.66 5.20 16.72
N VAL A 86 20.45 5.55 16.25
CA VAL A 86 19.86 4.99 15.02
C VAL A 86 20.73 5.34 13.79
N LEU A 87 21.33 6.53 13.75
CA LEU A 87 22.29 6.93 12.72
C LEU A 87 23.70 6.31 12.87
N GLY A 88 23.96 5.53 13.93
CA GLY A 88 25.30 5.02 14.24
C GLY A 88 26.31 6.11 14.62
N ARG A 89 25.82 7.22 15.18
CA ARG A 89 26.57 8.45 15.52
C ARG A 89 26.63 8.72 17.02
N ASP A 90 26.40 7.72 17.86
CA ASP A 90 26.45 7.81 19.33
C ASP A 90 27.81 8.29 19.89
N LYS A 91 28.88 8.13 19.11
CA LYS A 91 30.25 8.59 19.44
C LYS A 91 30.75 9.72 18.54
N ALA A 92 29.90 10.30 17.69
CA ALA A 92 30.32 11.32 16.74
C ALA A 92 30.59 12.66 17.44
N THR A 93 31.76 13.24 17.21
CA THR A 93 32.14 14.59 17.68
C THR A 93 31.82 15.68 16.65
N ALA A 94 31.33 15.30 15.47
CA ALA A 94 31.03 16.21 14.38
C ALA A 94 29.77 17.03 14.67
N THR A 95 29.88 18.35 14.49
CA THR A 95 28.74 19.27 14.56
C THR A 95 27.75 18.94 13.44
N THR A 96 26.47 18.82 13.80
CA THR A 96 25.36 18.67 12.84
C THR A 96 24.71 20.04 12.62
N TYR A 97 24.28 20.32 11.39
CA TYR A 97 23.65 21.57 10.98
C TYR A 97 22.24 21.32 10.46
N LEU A 98 21.31 22.23 10.74
CA LEU A 98 19.97 22.20 10.18
C LEU A 98 19.99 22.48 8.68
N ASN A 99 19.24 21.69 7.92
CA ASN A 99 19.06 21.84 6.49
C ASN A 99 17.62 22.28 6.20
N GLY A 100 17.42 23.60 6.12
CA GLY A 100 16.19 24.28 5.68
C GLY A 100 15.53 23.70 4.42
N PRO A 101 14.19 23.69 4.29
CA PRO A 101 13.51 23.26 3.07
C PRO A 101 13.80 24.19 1.89
N LYS A 102 13.68 23.66 0.66
CA LYS A 102 13.91 24.40 -0.59
C LYS A 102 12.65 25.05 -1.14
N TRP A 103 11.48 24.43 -0.95
CA TRP A 103 10.23 24.91 -1.55
C TRP A 103 9.34 25.63 -0.55
N PRO A 104 8.66 26.72 -0.99
CA PRO A 104 7.69 27.41 -0.16
C PRO A 104 6.42 26.57 0.04
N PHE A 105 5.70 26.86 1.11
CA PHE A 105 4.43 26.24 1.47
C PHE A 105 3.31 27.29 1.46
N ARG A 106 2.09 26.85 1.16
CA ARG A 106 0.89 27.66 1.30
C ARG A 106 -0.23 26.84 1.96
N GLN A 107 -1.16 27.54 2.58
CA GLN A 107 -2.39 26.93 3.08
C GLN A 107 -3.40 26.80 1.95
N HIS A 108 -4.08 25.65 1.89
CA HIS A 108 -5.06 25.33 0.86
C HIS A 108 -6.36 24.80 1.45
N GLY A 109 -7.45 24.96 0.68
CA GLY A 109 -8.78 24.52 1.07
C GLY A 109 -9.37 25.34 2.22
N GLN A 110 -10.51 24.87 2.72
CA GLN A 110 -11.14 25.38 3.95
C GLN A 110 -10.41 24.90 5.20
N SER A 111 -9.80 23.71 5.12
CA SER A 111 -8.97 23.11 6.15
C SER A 111 -7.70 23.90 6.47
N GLY A 112 -7.20 24.68 5.52
CA GLY A 112 -5.96 25.45 5.68
C GLY A 112 -4.72 24.57 5.81
N LEU A 113 -4.74 23.35 5.26
CA LEU A 113 -3.59 22.45 5.28
C LEU A 113 -2.41 23.09 4.55
N TRP A 114 -1.23 22.99 5.15
CA TRP A 114 0.03 23.43 4.56
C TRP A 114 0.54 22.39 3.56
N ILE A 115 0.64 22.78 2.30
CA ILE A 115 1.15 21.92 1.22
C ILE A 115 2.21 22.71 0.45
N SER A 116 3.31 22.03 0.11
CA SER A 116 4.41 22.60 -0.66
C SER A 116 3.98 22.94 -2.08
N GLU A 117 4.59 23.98 -2.65
CA GLU A 117 4.43 24.33 -4.07
C GLU A 117 4.95 23.24 -5.03
N LEU A 118 5.60 22.18 -4.52
CA LEU A 118 5.86 20.95 -5.29
C LEU A 118 4.58 20.26 -5.79
N PHE A 119 3.45 20.43 -5.10
CA PHE A 119 2.21 19.71 -5.37
C PHE A 119 1.01 20.63 -5.66
N PRO A 120 1.07 21.47 -6.71
CA PRO A 120 0.03 22.45 -7.02
C PRO A 120 -1.35 21.84 -7.36
N HIS A 121 -1.42 20.57 -7.76
CA HIS A 121 -2.67 19.88 -8.07
C HIS A 121 -3.25 19.15 -6.85
N ILE A 122 -2.45 18.39 -6.09
CA ILE A 122 -2.87 17.74 -4.84
C ILE A 122 -3.30 18.79 -3.82
N ALA A 123 -2.64 19.95 -3.78
CA ALA A 123 -3.04 21.07 -2.93
C ALA A 123 -4.50 21.49 -3.11
N ARG A 124 -5.08 21.33 -4.32
CA ARG A 124 -6.49 21.63 -4.60
C ARG A 124 -7.45 20.59 -4.04
N CYS A 125 -6.94 19.50 -3.48
CA CYS A 125 -7.70 18.43 -2.84
C CYS A 125 -7.53 18.46 -1.32
N ALA A 126 -6.94 19.52 -0.73
CA ALA A 126 -6.61 19.62 0.69
C ALA A 126 -7.75 19.19 1.64
N ASP A 127 -8.99 19.61 1.35
CA ASP A 127 -10.15 19.31 2.19
C ASP A 127 -10.56 17.82 2.17
N GLU A 128 -10.03 17.03 1.24
CA GLU A 128 -10.21 15.57 1.20
C GLU A 128 -9.08 14.82 1.91
N LEU A 129 -7.96 15.48 2.20
CA LEU A 129 -6.75 14.84 2.73
C LEU A 129 -6.77 14.82 4.25
N CYS A 130 -6.44 13.67 4.83
CA CYS A 130 -6.05 13.51 6.22
C CYS A 130 -4.53 13.30 6.28
N LEU A 131 -3.78 14.33 6.66
CA LEU A 131 -2.33 14.25 6.84
C LEU A 131 -2.00 13.57 8.17
N ILE A 132 -1.01 12.68 8.16
CA ILE A 132 -0.40 12.08 9.35
C ILE A 132 1.06 12.54 9.36
N ARG A 133 1.40 13.55 10.16
CA ARG A 133 2.73 14.20 10.16
C ARG A 133 3.68 13.65 11.22
N SER A 134 3.29 12.56 11.85
CA SER A 134 3.97 11.90 12.95
C SER A 134 4.24 10.42 12.65
N MET A 135 4.25 10.05 11.36
CA MET A 135 4.59 8.68 10.97
C MET A 135 6.02 8.39 11.38
N HIS A 136 6.30 7.21 11.92
CA HIS A 136 7.67 6.80 12.24
C HIS A 136 7.86 5.28 12.09
N ASN A 137 9.11 4.86 11.92
CA ASN A 137 9.50 3.46 11.91
C ASN A 137 10.93 3.24 12.41
N ASP A 138 11.26 1.98 12.67
CA ASP A 138 12.50 1.58 13.34
C ASP A 138 13.74 1.50 12.41
N HIS A 139 13.56 1.62 11.09
CA HIS A 139 14.59 1.27 10.11
C HIS A 139 14.95 2.41 9.16
N LEU A 140 16.26 2.66 9.02
CA LEU A 140 16.80 3.67 8.11
C LEU A 140 17.26 3.10 6.77
N ASN A 141 17.20 1.78 6.55
CA ASN A 141 17.59 1.19 5.27
C ASN A 141 16.38 1.11 4.33
N HIS A 142 16.53 1.50 3.06
CA HIS A 142 15.45 1.41 2.08
C HIS A 142 14.82 0.01 2.01
N VAL A 143 15.61 -1.07 1.95
CA VAL A 143 15.05 -2.43 1.85
C VAL A 143 14.23 -2.77 3.08
N GLU A 144 14.75 -2.49 4.28
CA GLU A 144 14.08 -2.79 5.54
C GLU A 144 12.82 -1.94 5.69
N ALA A 145 12.91 -0.61 5.52
CA ALA A 145 11.78 0.29 5.68
C ALA A 145 10.68 0.05 4.62
N THR A 146 11.05 -0.24 3.37
CA THR A 146 10.10 -0.62 2.33
C THR A 146 9.41 -1.94 2.70
N LEU A 147 10.12 -2.93 3.23
CA LEU A 147 9.44 -4.13 3.76
C LEU A 147 8.53 -3.79 4.94
N GLY A 148 9.00 -2.97 5.89
CA GLY A 148 8.24 -2.54 7.06
C GLY A 148 6.89 -1.91 6.70
N ILE A 149 6.84 -0.97 5.74
CA ILE A 149 5.59 -0.32 5.34
C ILE A 149 4.64 -1.24 4.55
N HIS A 150 5.13 -2.32 3.93
CA HIS A 150 4.28 -3.25 3.17
C HIS A 150 3.89 -4.51 3.94
N THR A 151 4.74 -5.02 4.84
CA THR A 151 4.58 -6.33 5.48
C THR A 151 4.61 -6.29 7.01
N GLY A 152 4.88 -5.11 7.60
CA GLY A 152 5.06 -4.97 9.05
C GLY A 152 6.26 -5.74 9.61
N SER A 153 7.15 -6.28 8.77
CA SER A 153 8.30 -7.06 9.22
C SER A 153 9.48 -6.90 8.27
N VAL A 154 10.63 -6.54 8.85
CA VAL A 154 11.89 -6.43 8.10
C VAL A 154 12.78 -7.65 8.25
N MET A 155 12.54 -8.46 9.30
CA MET A 155 13.45 -9.53 9.73
C MET A 155 13.16 -10.86 9.04
N PHE A 156 11.89 -11.18 8.86
CA PHE A 156 11.45 -12.42 8.24
C PHE A 156 10.45 -12.13 7.12
N PRO A 157 10.46 -12.92 6.03
CA PRO A 157 9.43 -12.86 5.02
C PRO A 157 8.05 -12.97 5.65
N ARG A 158 7.16 -12.06 5.24
CA ARG A 158 5.78 -11.99 5.68
C ARG A 158 4.90 -11.54 4.52
N PRO A 159 3.60 -11.92 4.53
CA PRO A 159 2.67 -11.45 3.53
C PRO A 159 2.53 -9.93 3.58
N SER A 160 2.28 -9.30 2.44
CA SER A 160 2.05 -7.86 2.38
C SER A 160 0.62 -7.46 2.78
N ILE A 161 0.40 -6.18 3.06
CA ILE A 161 -0.90 -5.61 3.40
C ILE A 161 -1.96 -5.88 2.33
N GLY A 162 -1.60 -5.87 1.04
CA GLY A 162 -2.53 -6.27 -0.03
C GLY A 162 -2.91 -7.75 0.04
N ALA A 163 -1.97 -8.63 0.42
CA ALA A 163 -2.26 -10.03 0.67
C ALA A 163 -3.11 -10.23 1.94
N TRP A 164 -2.94 -9.40 2.97
CA TRP A 164 -3.79 -9.41 4.17
C TRP A 164 -5.24 -9.07 3.83
N VAL A 165 -5.45 -8.03 3.00
CA VAL A 165 -6.79 -7.64 2.53
C VAL A 165 -7.41 -8.72 1.65
N SER A 166 -6.63 -9.28 0.72
CA SER A 166 -7.06 -10.41 -0.11
C SER A 166 -7.49 -11.61 0.73
N TYR A 167 -6.70 -11.98 1.74
CA TYR A 167 -7.02 -13.07 2.65
C TYR A 167 -8.22 -12.76 3.55
N GLY A 168 -8.29 -11.54 4.10
CA GLY A 168 -9.34 -11.12 5.02
C GLY A 168 -10.71 -11.01 4.36
N LEU A 169 -10.78 -10.55 3.11
CA LEU A 169 -12.05 -10.19 2.45
C LEU A 169 -12.35 -10.99 1.17
N GLY A 170 -11.38 -11.72 0.60
CA GLY A 170 -11.53 -12.39 -0.69
C GLY A 170 -11.65 -11.41 -1.86
N THR A 171 -12.34 -11.82 -2.93
CA THR A 171 -12.62 -10.99 -4.12
C THR A 171 -14.12 -10.86 -4.37
N GLU A 172 -14.58 -9.68 -4.79
CA GLU A 172 -15.93 -9.49 -5.35
C GLU A 172 -15.97 -9.73 -6.86
N ASN A 173 -14.81 -9.88 -7.50
CA ASN A 173 -14.67 -10.13 -8.92
C ASN A 173 -13.85 -11.39 -9.16
N LEU A 174 -14.47 -12.44 -9.70
CA LEU A 174 -13.79 -13.70 -9.99
C LEU A 174 -12.88 -13.63 -11.23
N ASN A 175 -13.06 -12.63 -12.09
CA ASN A 175 -12.31 -12.45 -13.32
C ASN A 175 -11.06 -11.56 -13.16
N LEU A 176 -10.88 -10.92 -12.01
CA LEU A 176 -9.71 -10.12 -11.69
C LEU A 176 -9.13 -10.53 -10.33
N PRO A 177 -7.80 -10.43 -10.14
CA PRO A 177 -7.19 -10.63 -8.83
C PRO A 177 -7.73 -9.61 -7.82
N SER A 178 -7.87 -10.01 -6.55
CA SER A 178 -8.22 -9.09 -5.47
C SER A 178 -7.11 -8.08 -5.16
N TYR A 179 -5.86 -8.41 -5.51
CA TYR A 179 -4.66 -7.60 -5.26
C TYR A 179 -3.83 -7.44 -6.54
N ILE A 180 -3.76 -6.21 -7.03
CA ILE A 180 -3.01 -5.84 -8.24
C ILE A 180 -1.96 -4.79 -7.87
N VAL A 181 -0.78 -4.91 -8.46
CA VAL A 181 0.33 -3.96 -8.29
C VAL A 181 0.70 -3.38 -9.65
N LEU A 182 0.51 -2.08 -9.81
CA LEU A 182 0.94 -1.31 -10.97
C LEU A 182 2.32 -0.73 -10.63
N ALA A 183 3.37 -1.26 -11.25
CA ALA A 183 4.73 -0.82 -11.00
C ALA A 183 5.58 -0.89 -12.28
N PRO A 184 6.27 0.19 -12.69
CA PRO A 184 7.16 0.16 -13.86
C PRO A 184 8.39 -0.70 -13.60
N GLU A 185 8.84 -0.79 -12.36
CA GLU A 185 10.07 -1.46 -11.96
C GLU A 185 9.92 -2.12 -10.58
N LEU A 186 10.90 -2.92 -10.20
CA LEU A 186 10.96 -3.48 -8.85
C LEU A 186 11.44 -2.41 -7.84
N THR A 187 10.77 -2.33 -6.69
CA THR A 187 11.16 -1.49 -5.56
C THR A 187 12.36 -2.05 -4.81
N TYR A 188 12.82 -1.33 -3.79
CA TYR A 188 13.59 -1.93 -2.72
C TYR A 188 12.82 -3.10 -2.10
N GLY A 189 13.51 -4.20 -1.77
CA GLY A 189 12.88 -5.45 -1.36
C GLY A 189 12.29 -6.30 -2.49
N GLY A 190 12.28 -5.80 -3.73
CA GLY A 190 11.82 -6.54 -4.91
C GLY A 190 10.38 -7.04 -4.78
N ARG A 191 10.09 -8.24 -5.29
CA ARG A 191 8.73 -8.82 -5.27
C ARG A 191 8.20 -9.16 -3.88
N GLN A 192 9.06 -9.15 -2.86
CA GLN A 192 8.65 -9.46 -1.49
C GLN A 192 7.62 -8.45 -0.96
N VAL A 193 7.69 -7.20 -1.42
CA VAL A 193 6.81 -6.12 -0.95
C VAL A 193 5.33 -6.35 -1.28
N TRP A 194 5.03 -7.20 -2.26
CA TRP A 194 3.66 -7.60 -2.60
C TRP A 194 3.45 -9.13 -2.55
N SER A 195 4.27 -9.83 -1.77
CA SER A 195 4.22 -11.28 -1.65
C SER A 195 3.05 -11.75 -0.78
N SER A 196 2.49 -12.90 -1.13
CA SER A 196 1.61 -13.68 -0.23
C SER A 196 2.40 -14.44 0.83
N ASP A 197 3.69 -14.69 0.58
CA ASP A 197 4.60 -15.41 1.47
C ASP A 197 4.02 -16.75 1.96
N PHE A 198 3.75 -16.90 3.27
CA PHE A 198 3.14 -18.11 3.81
C PHE A 198 1.61 -18.22 3.62
N LEU A 199 0.93 -17.17 3.15
CA LEU A 199 -0.47 -17.27 2.77
C LEU A 199 -0.63 -18.05 1.45
N PRO A 200 -1.80 -18.65 1.20
CA PRO A 200 -2.06 -19.32 -0.08
C PRO A 200 -1.78 -18.41 -1.28
N GLY A 201 -1.15 -18.97 -2.32
CA GLY A 201 -0.65 -18.19 -3.48
C GLY A 201 -1.71 -17.45 -4.31
N CYS A 202 -3.00 -17.71 -4.08
CA CYS A 202 -4.09 -16.92 -4.67
C CYS A 202 -4.16 -15.49 -4.11
N HIS A 203 -3.52 -15.21 -2.97
CA HIS A 203 -3.42 -13.88 -2.37
C HIS A 203 -2.17 -13.09 -2.83
N GLN A 204 -1.38 -13.65 -3.75
CA GLN A 204 -0.18 -13.01 -4.29
C GLN A 204 -0.54 -11.76 -5.09
N GLY A 205 0.18 -10.65 -4.85
CA GLY A 205 0.05 -9.44 -5.66
C GLY A 205 0.39 -9.72 -7.12
N THR A 206 -0.55 -9.39 -8.01
CA THR A 206 -0.37 -9.54 -9.46
C THR A 206 0.28 -8.28 -10.03
N HIS A 207 1.56 -8.40 -10.41
CA HIS A 207 2.33 -7.30 -10.97
C HIS A 207 1.95 -7.02 -12.43
N VAL A 208 1.68 -5.75 -12.70
CA VAL A 208 1.36 -5.17 -14.01
C VAL A 208 2.41 -4.09 -14.29
N THR A 209 3.07 -4.20 -15.43
CA THR A 209 4.10 -3.25 -15.85
C THR A 209 3.48 -2.25 -16.82
N PRO A 210 3.38 -0.94 -16.51
CA PRO A 210 2.91 0.06 -17.46
C PRO A 210 3.65 -0.03 -18.81
N GLY A 211 2.92 -0.07 -19.91
CA GLY A 211 3.47 -0.21 -21.26
C GLY A 211 2.51 -0.88 -22.25
N PRO A 212 3.00 -1.26 -23.44
CA PRO A 212 2.17 -1.84 -24.50
C PRO A 212 1.72 -3.28 -24.25
N ASP A 213 2.42 -4.02 -23.40
CA ASP A 213 2.06 -5.37 -22.96
C ASP A 213 2.09 -5.44 -21.43
N PRO A 214 1.06 -4.89 -20.76
CA PRO A 214 1.12 -4.63 -19.33
C PRO A 214 1.09 -5.89 -18.47
N MET A 215 0.63 -7.00 -19.03
CA MET A 215 0.78 -8.32 -18.45
C MET A 215 1.10 -9.36 -19.52
N PRO A 216 2.17 -10.15 -19.34
CA PRO A 216 2.56 -11.16 -20.31
C PRO A 216 1.52 -12.29 -20.37
N ASN A 217 1.37 -12.89 -21.55
CA ASN A 217 0.47 -14.03 -21.80
C ASN A 217 -1.03 -13.77 -21.58
N LEU A 218 -1.48 -12.51 -21.54
CA LEU A 218 -2.92 -12.19 -21.56
C LEU A 218 -3.58 -12.50 -22.90
N ARG A 219 -2.82 -12.44 -24.00
CA ARG A 219 -3.33 -12.77 -25.32
C ARG A 219 -3.49 -14.27 -25.46
N ARG A 220 -4.68 -14.68 -25.88
CA ARG A 220 -4.96 -16.07 -26.28
C ARG A 220 -3.95 -16.52 -27.34
N ARG A 221 -3.43 -17.74 -27.18
CA ARG A 221 -2.54 -18.38 -28.17
C ARG A 221 -3.30 -19.06 -29.31
N GLN A 222 -4.49 -19.60 -29.02
CA GLN A 222 -5.34 -20.26 -30.00
C GLN A 222 -6.14 -19.25 -30.86
N PRO A 223 -6.32 -19.50 -32.16
CA PRO A 223 -7.10 -18.61 -33.03
C PRO A 223 -8.60 -18.68 -32.75
N ALA A 224 -9.13 -19.84 -32.36
CA ALA A 224 -10.56 -20.05 -32.07
C ALA A 224 -10.84 -20.08 -30.56
N THR A 225 -11.92 -19.42 -30.13
CA THR A 225 -12.39 -19.42 -28.73
C THR A 225 -12.69 -20.84 -28.24
N ASP A 226 -13.47 -21.58 -29.02
CA ASP A 226 -13.97 -22.90 -28.64
C ASP A 226 -12.84 -23.92 -28.42
N LEU A 227 -11.76 -23.83 -29.21
CA LEU A 227 -10.57 -24.67 -29.03
C LEU A 227 -9.87 -24.38 -27.70
N GLN A 228 -9.72 -23.10 -27.34
CA GLN A 228 -9.11 -22.73 -26.06
C GLN A 228 -9.99 -23.17 -24.89
N GLU A 229 -11.30 -22.95 -24.97
CA GLU A 229 -12.25 -23.37 -23.93
C GLU A 229 -12.23 -24.88 -23.73
N MET A 230 -12.11 -25.65 -24.81
CA MET A 230 -11.97 -27.11 -24.74
C MET A 230 -10.63 -27.54 -24.10
N GLU A 231 -9.51 -26.93 -24.49
CA GLU A 231 -8.19 -27.20 -23.89
C GLU A 231 -8.17 -26.88 -22.40
N LEU A 232 -8.69 -25.71 -22.02
CA LEU A 232 -8.76 -25.28 -20.61
C LEU A 232 -9.77 -26.10 -19.82
N GLY A 233 -10.90 -26.46 -20.42
CA GLY A 233 -11.90 -27.35 -19.82
C GLY A 233 -11.32 -28.74 -19.52
N LEU A 234 -10.49 -29.30 -20.41
CA LEU A 234 -9.78 -30.56 -20.18
C LEU A 234 -8.75 -30.42 -19.05
N ALA A 235 -7.96 -29.35 -19.04
CA ALA A 235 -7.00 -29.07 -17.98
C ALA A 235 -7.69 -28.90 -16.62
N GLN A 236 -8.84 -28.22 -16.58
CA GLN A 236 -9.70 -28.09 -15.39
C GLN A 236 -10.27 -29.45 -14.96
N ALA A 237 -10.70 -30.30 -15.88
CA ALA A 237 -11.20 -31.64 -15.55
C ALA A 237 -10.12 -32.50 -14.89
N PHE A 238 -8.89 -32.50 -15.43
CA PHE A 238 -7.76 -33.20 -14.80
C PHE A 238 -7.39 -32.61 -13.44
N SER A 239 -7.42 -31.28 -13.32
CA SER A 239 -7.17 -30.57 -12.08
C SER A 239 -8.17 -30.93 -10.98
N ARG A 240 -9.47 -30.91 -11.30
CA ARG A 240 -10.55 -31.30 -10.37
C ARG A 240 -10.44 -32.76 -9.96
N ARG A 241 -10.10 -33.66 -10.89
CA ARG A 241 -9.83 -35.08 -10.58
C ARG A 241 -8.61 -35.24 -9.68
N HIS A 242 -7.58 -34.42 -9.86
CA HIS A 242 -6.39 -34.42 -9.00
C HIS A 242 -6.71 -33.91 -7.59
N LEU A 243 -7.54 -32.87 -7.47
CA LEU A 243 -8.04 -32.30 -6.21
C LEU A 243 -8.94 -33.30 -5.47
N ALA A 244 -9.84 -34.00 -6.16
CA ALA A 244 -10.72 -34.99 -5.55
C ALA A 244 -9.97 -36.14 -4.84
N ARG A 245 -8.70 -36.40 -5.24
CA ARG A 245 -7.82 -37.39 -4.58
C ARG A 245 -7.01 -36.83 -3.41
N ARG A 246 -7.04 -35.50 -3.22
CA ARG A 246 -6.33 -34.74 -2.17
C ARG A 246 -7.28 -33.72 -1.54
N PRO A 247 -8.43 -34.16 -1.01
CA PRO A 247 -9.34 -33.23 -0.32
C PRO A 247 -8.57 -32.55 0.82
N GLY A 248 -8.64 -31.22 0.88
CA GLY A 248 -7.98 -30.44 1.92
C GLY A 248 -6.52 -30.04 1.65
N ASP A 249 -6.01 -30.09 0.41
CA ASP A 249 -4.74 -29.42 0.05
C ASP A 249 -4.99 -27.93 -0.30
N PRO A 250 -4.70 -26.99 0.60
CA PRO A 250 -4.97 -25.57 0.36
C PRO A 250 -4.07 -24.98 -0.73
N ASN A 251 -2.86 -25.51 -0.90
CA ASN A 251 -1.93 -25.04 -1.93
C ASN A 251 -2.40 -25.45 -3.32
N LEU A 252 -2.89 -26.68 -3.47
CA LEU A 252 -3.50 -27.13 -4.71
C LEU A 252 -4.75 -26.31 -5.03
N THR A 253 -5.63 -26.10 -4.07
CA THR A 253 -6.86 -25.31 -4.25
C THR A 253 -6.55 -23.87 -4.68
N ALA A 254 -5.62 -23.21 -3.99
CA ALA A 254 -5.18 -21.86 -4.33
C ALA A 254 -4.57 -21.79 -5.74
N ARG A 255 -3.76 -22.78 -6.12
CA ARG A 255 -3.16 -22.85 -7.47
C ARG A 255 -4.22 -22.99 -8.56
N LEU A 256 -5.25 -23.81 -8.33
CA LEU A 256 -6.36 -23.94 -9.28
C LEU A 256 -7.12 -22.62 -9.41
N ARG A 257 -7.39 -21.94 -8.30
CA ARG A 257 -8.02 -20.62 -8.33
C ARG A 257 -7.19 -19.58 -9.09
N SER A 258 -5.87 -19.52 -8.88
CA SER A 258 -5.00 -18.62 -9.64
C SER A 258 -5.11 -18.84 -11.16
N PHE A 259 -5.22 -20.10 -11.63
CA PHE A 259 -5.39 -20.39 -13.05
C PHE A 259 -6.77 -20.00 -13.58
N GLU A 260 -7.82 -20.21 -12.81
CA GLU A 260 -9.18 -19.78 -13.17
C GLU A 260 -9.29 -18.25 -13.23
N THR A 261 -8.72 -17.53 -12.25
CA THR A 261 -8.61 -16.07 -12.31
C THR A 261 -7.84 -15.64 -13.55
N ALA A 262 -6.68 -16.24 -13.83
CA ALA A 262 -5.88 -15.91 -15.01
C ALA A 262 -6.63 -16.11 -16.34
N PHE A 263 -7.52 -17.11 -16.41
CA PHE A 263 -8.41 -17.28 -17.56
C PHE A 263 -9.42 -16.14 -17.67
N GLY A 264 -10.11 -15.79 -16.57
CA GLY A 264 -11.04 -14.65 -16.55
C GLY A 264 -10.38 -13.32 -16.90
N MET A 265 -9.12 -13.15 -16.50
CA MET A 265 -8.33 -11.96 -16.83
C MET A 265 -8.12 -11.78 -18.33
N GLN A 266 -8.10 -12.85 -19.13
CA GLN A 266 -7.96 -12.72 -20.59
C GLN A 266 -9.12 -11.95 -21.22
N ALA A 267 -10.30 -11.95 -20.59
CA ALA A 267 -11.44 -11.15 -21.00
C ALA A 267 -11.47 -9.78 -20.30
N ALA A 268 -11.28 -9.75 -18.97
CA ALA A 268 -11.50 -8.53 -18.17
C ALA A 268 -10.33 -7.54 -18.19
N ALA A 269 -9.08 -8.03 -18.22
CA ALA A 269 -7.89 -7.20 -18.09
C ALA A 269 -7.65 -6.28 -19.30
N PRO A 270 -7.81 -6.74 -20.57
CA PRO A 270 -7.67 -5.85 -21.73
C PRO A 270 -8.59 -4.64 -21.67
N GLU A 271 -9.84 -4.83 -21.24
CA GLU A 271 -10.78 -3.72 -21.08
C GLU A 271 -10.40 -2.81 -19.91
N ALA A 272 -9.93 -3.37 -18.79
CA ALA A 272 -9.50 -2.57 -17.64
C ALA A 272 -8.28 -1.68 -17.96
N PHE A 273 -7.34 -2.17 -18.77
CA PHE A 273 -6.09 -1.50 -19.11
C PHE A 273 -6.18 -0.61 -20.35
N ASP A 274 -7.20 -0.79 -21.19
CA ASP A 274 -7.45 0.06 -22.35
C ASP A 274 -8.11 1.38 -21.95
N VAL A 275 -7.32 2.46 -22.02
CA VAL A 275 -7.74 3.84 -21.75
C VAL A 275 -8.08 4.61 -23.02
N SER A 276 -8.01 3.98 -24.21
CA SER A 276 -8.27 4.64 -25.49
C SER A 276 -9.72 5.14 -25.62
N ARG A 277 -10.64 4.55 -24.86
CA ARG A 277 -12.07 4.91 -24.85
C ARG A 277 -12.42 6.01 -23.85
N GLU A 278 -11.47 6.47 -23.05
CA GLU A 278 -11.72 7.57 -22.10
C GLU A 278 -12.02 8.87 -22.85
N THR A 279 -12.73 9.80 -22.22
CA THR A 279 -12.97 11.12 -22.83
C THR A 279 -11.72 11.99 -22.76
N ASP A 280 -11.62 13.00 -23.62
CA ASP A 280 -10.51 13.96 -23.56
C ASP A 280 -10.49 14.73 -22.23
N ALA A 281 -11.67 14.99 -21.64
CA ALA A 281 -11.79 15.60 -20.32
C ALA A 281 -11.19 14.71 -19.22
N THR A 282 -11.47 13.40 -19.23
CA THR A 282 -10.86 12.46 -18.30
C THR A 282 -9.35 12.41 -18.51
N LEU A 283 -8.89 12.28 -19.75
CA LEU A 283 -7.45 12.24 -20.03
C LEU A 283 -6.72 13.50 -19.55
N GLN A 284 -7.29 14.68 -19.81
CA GLN A 284 -6.75 15.95 -19.36
C GLN A 284 -6.71 16.06 -17.83
N LEU A 285 -7.73 15.53 -17.14
CA LEU A 285 -7.78 15.51 -15.67
C LEU A 285 -6.55 14.79 -15.07
N TYR A 286 -6.16 13.65 -15.64
CA TYR A 286 -4.99 12.88 -15.20
C TYR A 286 -3.66 13.35 -15.80
N GLY A 287 -3.68 14.21 -16.83
CA GLY A 287 -2.47 14.57 -17.58
C GLY A 287 -1.95 13.46 -18.49
N LEU A 288 -2.83 12.54 -18.93
CA LEU A 288 -2.46 11.42 -19.79
C LEU A 288 -2.74 11.77 -21.26
N PRO A 289 -1.75 11.76 -22.16
CA PRO A 289 -2.01 11.96 -23.58
C PRO A 289 -2.87 10.83 -24.17
N ARG A 290 -3.62 11.13 -25.24
CA ARG A 290 -4.41 10.14 -25.99
C ARG A 290 -3.51 8.99 -26.46
N GLY A 291 -3.90 7.76 -26.14
CA GLY A 291 -3.11 6.56 -26.43
C GLY A 291 -1.94 6.31 -25.47
N GLY A 292 -1.74 7.15 -24.45
CA GLY A 292 -0.76 6.93 -23.40
C GLY A 292 -1.04 5.64 -22.63
N ASN A 293 -0.03 4.79 -22.50
CA ASN A 293 -0.13 3.47 -21.86
C ASN A 293 0.93 3.25 -20.78
N SER A 294 1.63 4.31 -20.35
CA SER A 294 2.73 4.26 -19.39
C SER A 294 2.71 5.47 -18.45
N GLY A 295 3.60 5.45 -17.45
CA GLY A 295 3.74 6.52 -16.48
C GLY A 295 2.65 6.54 -15.41
N PHE A 296 2.81 7.42 -14.41
CA PHE A 296 1.94 7.43 -13.23
C PHE A 296 0.50 7.86 -13.52
N ALA A 297 0.31 8.70 -14.56
CA ALA A 297 -1.00 9.09 -15.07
C ALA A 297 -1.84 7.87 -15.52
N TRP A 298 -1.22 6.96 -16.27
CA TRP A 298 -1.86 5.72 -16.69
C TRP A 298 -2.15 4.82 -15.49
N GLN A 299 -1.20 4.70 -14.54
CA GLN A 299 -1.39 3.90 -13.32
C GLN A 299 -2.61 4.38 -12.53
N CYS A 300 -2.74 5.68 -12.29
CA CYS A 300 -3.89 6.27 -11.58
C CYS A 300 -5.21 6.01 -12.30
N LEU A 301 -5.26 6.22 -13.62
CA LEU A 301 -6.48 6.01 -14.40
C LEU A 301 -6.89 4.53 -14.45
N VAL A 302 -5.93 3.62 -14.61
CA VAL A 302 -6.17 2.18 -14.53
C VAL A 302 -6.61 1.77 -13.13
N ALA A 303 -6.03 2.33 -12.07
CA ALA A 303 -6.45 2.05 -10.71
C ALA A 303 -7.91 2.41 -10.47
N ARG A 304 -8.38 3.57 -10.98
CA ARG A 304 -9.81 3.90 -10.96
C ARG A 304 -10.65 2.84 -11.69
N ARG A 305 -10.22 2.41 -12.88
CA ARG A 305 -10.93 1.38 -13.67
C ARG A 305 -10.96 0.00 -12.99
N LEU A 306 -9.90 -0.37 -12.28
CA LEU A 306 -9.83 -1.60 -11.48
C LEU A 306 -10.71 -1.51 -10.24
N ALA A 307 -10.76 -0.34 -9.60
CA ALA A 307 -11.64 -0.07 -8.47
C ALA A 307 -13.13 -0.19 -8.87
N GLU A 308 -13.52 0.32 -10.04
CA GLU A 308 -14.87 0.13 -10.61
C GLU A 308 -15.23 -1.34 -10.84
N ARG A 309 -14.21 -2.16 -11.12
CA ARG A 309 -14.34 -3.60 -11.38
C ARG A 309 -14.17 -4.44 -10.12
N GLY A 310 -14.23 -3.84 -8.92
CA GLY A 310 -14.27 -4.60 -7.67
C GLY A 310 -12.91 -5.16 -7.20
N VAL A 311 -11.79 -4.66 -7.70
CA VAL A 311 -10.47 -5.01 -7.14
C VAL A 311 -10.34 -4.39 -5.75
N ARG A 312 -9.97 -5.20 -4.74
CA ARG A 312 -9.95 -4.82 -3.32
C ARG A 312 -8.72 -4.00 -2.93
N PHE A 313 -7.57 -4.34 -3.46
CA PHE A 313 -6.31 -3.66 -3.15
C PHE A 313 -5.55 -3.40 -4.44
N ILE A 314 -5.28 -2.12 -4.71
CA ILE A 314 -4.60 -1.68 -5.92
C ILE A 314 -3.41 -0.85 -5.48
N GLU A 315 -2.22 -1.34 -5.72
CA GLU A 315 -0.98 -0.67 -5.34
C GLU A 315 -0.34 0.00 -6.55
N LEU A 316 0.08 1.25 -6.41
CA LEU A 316 0.75 2.03 -7.44
C LEU A 316 2.12 2.42 -6.91
N ILE A 317 3.14 2.04 -7.65
CA ILE A 317 4.53 2.35 -7.32
C ILE A 317 5.02 3.35 -8.35
N ASP A 318 5.51 4.50 -7.87
CA ASP A 318 5.95 5.59 -8.75
C ASP A 318 7.21 5.21 -9.55
N SER A 319 8.19 4.65 -8.84
CA SER A 319 9.53 4.36 -9.36
C SER A 319 10.14 3.12 -8.72
N GLY A 320 11.20 2.59 -9.33
CA GLY A 320 11.95 1.45 -8.78
C GLY A 320 12.95 1.81 -7.67
N SER A 321 13.96 0.96 -7.53
CA SER A 321 15.09 1.09 -6.58
C SER A 321 16.29 1.87 -7.15
N SER A 322 16.15 2.46 -8.34
CA SER A 322 17.20 3.21 -9.00
C SER A 322 17.37 4.60 -8.37
N LEU A 323 18.50 4.82 -7.70
CA LEU A 323 18.85 6.07 -6.98
C LEU A 323 18.71 7.35 -7.84
N SER A 324 18.88 7.24 -9.16
CA SER A 324 18.80 8.38 -10.08
C SER A 324 17.37 8.69 -10.55
N ARG A 325 16.38 7.86 -10.19
CA ARG A 325 15.02 7.93 -10.74
C ARG A 325 13.92 7.69 -9.69
N ASN A 326 14.26 7.75 -8.41
CA ASN A 326 13.31 7.58 -7.31
C ASN A 326 13.49 8.70 -6.27
N TRP A 327 12.74 8.63 -5.17
CA TRP A 327 12.75 9.65 -4.11
C TRP A 327 14.06 9.66 -3.28
N ASP A 328 15.03 8.85 -3.71
CA ASP A 328 16.50 8.76 -3.52
C ASP A 328 17.34 10.05 -3.35
N ALA A 329 16.93 11.07 -2.59
CA ALA A 329 17.54 12.41 -2.65
C ALA A 329 18.82 12.63 -1.81
N HIS A 330 19.70 11.63 -1.66
CA HIS A 330 21.02 11.81 -1.02
C HIS A 330 21.87 12.91 -1.68
N SER A 331 21.85 12.96 -3.02
CA SER A 331 22.75 13.84 -3.79
C SER A 331 22.19 15.25 -3.98
N ASN A 332 20.91 15.37 -4.32
CA ASN A 332 20.25 16.65 -4.53
C ASN A 332 18.73 16.52 -4.36
N MET A 333 18.17 17.38 -3.50
CA MET A 333 16.73 17.51 -3.32
C MET A 333 15.99 17.90 -4.60
N ASP A 334 16.60 18.64 -5.53
CA ASP A 334 15.91 19.10 -6.76
C ASP A 334 15.42 17.92 -7.65
N SER A 335 15.94 16.71 -7.43
CA SER A 335 15.39 15.47 -7.99
C SER A 335 13.89 15.30 -7.73
N HIS A 336 13.38 15.79 -6.59
CA HIS A 336 11.96 15.76 -6.24
C HIS A 336 11.07 16.58 -7.18
N ILE A 337 11.58 17.59 -7.90
CA ILE A 337 10.76 18.41 -8.81
C ILE A 337 10.15 17.53 -9.91
N GLY A 338 10.98 16.66 -10.52
CA GLY A 338 10.54 15.76 -11.57
C GLY A 338 9.57 14.70 -11.08
N LEU A 339 9.84 14.15 -9.89
CA LEU A 339 9.03 13.10 -9.25
C LEU A 339 7.67 13.64 -8.79
N ALA A 340 7.66 14.79 -8.11
CA ALA A 340 6.43 15.47 -7.71
C ALA A 340 5.57 15.80 -8.93
N ARG A 341 6.17 16.38 -10.00
CA ARG A 341 5.45 16.64 -11.25
C ARG A 341 4.85 15.38 -11.89
N ASN A 342 5.53 14.24 -11.77
CA ASN A 342 5.06 12.97 -12.32
C ASN A 342 3.79 12.47 -11.62
N VAL A 343 3.67 12.68 -10.31
CA VAL A 343 2.58 12.10 -9.50
C VAL A 343 1.47 13.10 -9.14
N ASP A 344 1.77 14.40 -9.08
CA ASP A 344 0.88 15.43 -8.56
C ASP A 344 -0.46 15.52 -9.31
N GLN A 345 -0.42 15.80 -10.62
CA GLN A 345 -1.65 15.89 -11.43
C GLN A 345 -2.42 14.56 -11.49
N PRO A 346 -1.78 13.39 -11.76
CA PRO A 346 -2.46 12.10 -11.74
C PRO A 346 -3.19 11.77 -10.44
N ILE A 347 -2.55 11.99 -9.28
CA ILE A 347 -3.14 11.69 -7.97
C ILE A 347 -4.32 12.62 -7.70
N ALA A 348 -4.17 13.91 -7.97
CA ALA A 348 -5.26 14.87 -7.84
C ALA A 348 -6.43 14.53 -8.78
N GLY A 349 -6.12 14.06 -9.99
CA GLY A 349 -7.08 13.57 -10.97
C GLY A 349 -7.84 12.35 -10.46
N LEU A 350 -7.14 11.38 -9.87
CA LEU A 350 -7.72 10.18 -9.26
C LEU A 350 -8.71 10.53 -8.15
N ILE A 351 -8.32 11.37 -7.18
CA ILE A 351 -9.19 11.77 -6.06
C ILE A 351 -10.47 12.44 -6.60
N LYS A 352 -10.32 13.36 -7.57
CA LYS A 352 -11.45 14.06 -8.18
C LYS A 352 -12.37 13.13 -8.97
N ASP A 353 -11.81 12.23 -9.77
CA ASP A 353 -12.57 11.29 -10.58
C ASP A 353 -13.34 10.29 -9.70
N LEU A 354 -12.71 9.78 -8.64
CA LEU A 354 -13.39 8.96 -7.63
C LEU A 354 -14.55 9.72 -6.96
N LYS A 355 -14.33 11.00 -6.61
CA LYS A 355 -15.39 11.84 -6.02
C LYS A 355 -16.54 12.10 -6.98
N LEU A 356 -16.25 12.44 -8.23
CA LEU A 356 -17.25 12.66 -9.29
C LEU A 356 -18.11 11.42 -9.54
N ARG A 357 -17.54 10.23 -9.34
CA ARG A 357 -18.23 8.94 -9.49
C ARG A 357 -18.93 8.46 -8.21
N GLY A 358 -18.84 9.21 -7.11
CA GLY A 358 -19.38 8.80 -5.81
C GLY A 358 -18.65 7.59 -5.19
N MET A 359 -17.41 7.34 -5.61
CA MET A 359 -16.59 6.21 -5.15
C MET A 359 -15.55 6.60 -4.10
N LEU A 360 -15.31 7.90 -3.87
CA LEU A 360 -14.34 8.33 -2.86
C LEU A 360 -14.77 7.90 -1.44
N ASP A 361 -16.06 7.90 -1.15
CA ASP A 361 -16.58 7.50 0.16
C ASP A 361 -16.34 6.02 0.48
N ASP A 362 -16.26 5.15 -0.54
CA ASP A 362 -16.03 3.70 -0.37
C ASP A 362 -14.64 3.22 -0.85
N THR A 363 -13.75 4.15 -1.22
CA THR A 363 -12.37 3.88 -1.64
C THR A 363 -11.40 4.65 -0.78
N LEU A 364 -10.55 3.94 -0.03
CA LEU A 364 -9.47 4.56 0.72
C LEU A 364 -8.27 4.78 -0.20
N VAL A 365 -7.92 6.04 -0.49
CA VAL A 365 -6.68 6.39 -1.18
C VAL A 365 -5.62 6.65 -0.11
N VAL A 366 -4.50 5.95 -0.18
CA VAL A 366 -3.39 6.04 0.75
C VAL A 366 -2.16 6.50 -0.01
N TRP A 367 -1.49 7.54 0.47
CA TRP A 367 -0.19 7.95 -0.03
C TRP A 367 0.85 7.80 1.06
N THR A 368 1.94 7.13 0.75
CA THR A 368 3.00 6.89 1.72
C THR A 368 4.35 6.73 1.05
N THR A 369 5.38 6.75 1.88
CA THR A 369 6.75 6.39 1.58
C THR A 369 7.27 5.49 2.70
N GLU A 370 8.49 4.94 2.58
CA GLU A 370 9.08 4.09 3.61
C GLU A 370 9.63 4.87 4.82
N PHE A 371 10.04 6.12 4.60
CA PHE A 371 10.52 7.07 5.61
C PHE A 371 10.64 8.49 5.02
N GLY A 372 11.04 9.48 5.82
CA GLY A 372 11.27 10.85 5.38
C GLY A 372 12.73 11.15 5.03
N ARG A 373 13.08 12.44 4.98
CA ARG A 373 14.44 12.92 4.74
C ARG A 373 14.94 13.81 5.85
N ALA A 374 16.22 13.69 6.17
CA ALA A 374 16.79 14.34 7.33
C ALA A 374 16.69 15.88 7.20
N PRO A 375 16.15 16.59 8.21
CA PRO A 375 16.18 18.04 8.28
C PRO A 375 17.56 18.59 8.69
N PHE A 376 18.62 17.78 8.59
CA PHE A 376 19.97 18.12 9.03
C PHE A 376 21.05 17.42 8.22
N SER A 377 22.30 17.89 8.36
CA SER A 377 23.48 17.37 7.67
C SER A 377 24.76 17.57 8.49
N LEU A 378 25.82 16.82 8.17
CA LEU A 378 27.16 16.99 8.75
C LEU A 378 27.91 18.20 8.19
N HIS A 379 27.43 18.75 7.07
CA HIS A 379 28.01 19.90 6.42
C HIS A 379 26.96 20.99 6.24
N ARG A 380 27.42 22.24 6.17
CA ARG A 380 26.56 23.36 5.74
C ARG A 380 26.34 23.29 4.23
N GLU A 381 25.29 23.93 3.75
CA GLU A 381 25.01 24.12 2.32
C GLU A 381 24.89 22.80 1.53
N THR A 382 24.37 21.75 2.15
CA THR A 382 24.17 20.46 1.46
C THR A 382 22.93 20.45 0.57
N GLN A 383 23.11 19.98 -0.66
CA GLN A 383 22.04 19.94 -1.66
C GLN A 383 21.05 18.78 -1.46
N GLY A 384 21.51 17.66 -0.91
CA GLY A 384 20.69 16.47 -0.62
C GLY A 384 20.49 16.23 0.88
N ARG A 385 19.81 15.12 1.20
CA ARG A 385 19.43 14.74 2.57
C ARG A 385 19.60 13.24 2.81
N ASP A 386 20.10 12.89 3.99
CA ASP A 386 20.16 11.50 4.49
C ASP A 386 18.75 10.93 4.77
N HIS A 387 18.67 9.62 5.00
CA HIS A 387 17.45 8.92 5.43
C HIS A 387 16.94 9.40 6.79
N HIS A 388 15.61 9.32 6.99
CA HIS A 388 15.00 9.76 8.25
C HIS A 388 13.72 9.01 8.62
N SER A 389 13.86 7.95 9.42
CA SER A 389 12.74 7.11 9.87
C SER A 389 12.05 7.61 11.15
N SER A 390 12.68 8.54 11.88
CA SER A 390 12.21 9.04 13.17
C SER A 390 10.90 9.83 13.06
N VAL A 391 10.71 10.57 11.98
CA VAL A 391 9.42 11.18 11.66
C VAL A 391 9.28 11.44 10.16
N PHE A 392 8.09 11.21 9.62
CA PHE A 392 7.74 11.52 8.25
C PHE A 392 6.24 11.74 8.09
N THR A 393 5.81 12.04 6.87
CA THR A 393 4.41 12.32 6.57
C THR A 393 3.86 11.30 5.58
N SER A 394 2.67 10.80 5.89
CA SER A 394 1.79 10.09 4.95
C SER A 394 0.42 10.74 4.97
N TRP A 395 -0.45 10.43 4.01
CA TRP A 395 -1.83 10.91 4.05
C TRP A 395 -2.82 9.89 3.51
N MET A 396 -4.07 10.04 3.93
CA MET A 396 -5.21 9.26 3.44
C MET A 396 -6.30 10.18 2.91
N ALA A 397 -7.12 9.69 1.98
CA ALA A 397 -8.31 10.39 1.49
C ALA A 397 -9.44 9.39 1.21
N GLY A 398 -10.68 9.79 1.48
CA GLY A 398 -11.85 8.92 1.27
C GLY A 398 -11.95 7.74 2.23
N GLY A 399 -12.85 6.80 1.95
CA GLY A 399 -12.96 5.55 2.72
C GLY A 399 -13.26 5.71 4.22
N GLY A 400 -13.85 6.84 4.63
CA GLY A 400 -14.24 7.14 6.02
C GLY A 400 -13.16 7.79 6.89
N VAL A 401 -12.08 8.32 6.32
CA VAL A 401 -11.15 9.19 7.05
C VAL A 401 -11.66 10.64 7.10
N LYS A 402 -11.24 11.41 8.11
CA LYS A 402 -11.57 12.83 8.25
C LYS A 402 -10.75 13.69 7.29
N GLY A 403 -11.35 14.10 6.17
CA GLY A 403 -10.74 15.05 5.24
C GLY A 403 -10.48 16.41 5.89
N GLY A 404 -9.42 17.09 5.44
CA GLY A 404 -8.99 18.39 5.95
C GLY A 404 -8.29 18.33 7.32
N LEU A 405 -8.02 17.14 7.86
CA LEU A 405 -7.38 16.96 9.15
C LEU A 405 -5.86 16.87 9.00
N SER A 406 -5.15 17.42 9.99
CA SER A 406 -3.75 17.08 10.24
C SER A 406 -3.63 16.41 11.60
N HIS A 407 -3.22 15.15 11.61
CA HIS A 407 -3.03 14.33 12.80
C HIS A 407 -1.54 14.16 13.12
N GLY A 408 -1.24 14.25 14.41
CA GLY A 408 0.11 14.23 14.94
C GLY A 408 0.98 15.39 14.48
N GLN A 409 2.11 15.55 15.17
CA GLN A 409 3.06 16.63 14.93
C GLN A 409 4.48 16.11 15.08
N SER A 410 5.35 16.46 14.14
CA SER A 410 6.79 16.45 14.35
C SER A 410 7.24 17.73 15.08
N ASP A 411 8.45 17.74 15.64
CA ASP A 411 9.01 18.89 16.35
C ASP A 411 9.22 20.14 15.47
N GLU A 412 9.73 21.23 16.05
CA GLU A 412 9.87 22.51 15.36
C GLU A 412 10.77 22.46 14.11
N HIS A 413 11.68 21.49 14.03
CA HIS A 413 12.61 21.29 12.92
C HIS A 413 12.26 20.05 12.07
N GLY A 414 11.22 19.29 12.44
CA GLY A 414 10.84 18.04 11.79
C GLY A 414 11.85 16.89 12.04
N ILE A 415 12.56 16.92 13.17
CA ILE A 415 13.60 15.94 13.55
C ILE A 415 13.01 14.71 14.23
N ASP A 416 11.98 14.87 15.05
CA ASP A 416 11.37 13.80 15.82
C ASP A 416 9.85 14.00 15.95
N VAL A 417 9.15 12.96 16.39
CA VAL A 417 7.73 13.06 16.75
C VAL A 417 7.60 13.90 18.03
N ALA A 418 6.78 14.94 17.97
CA ALA A 418 6.42 15.76 19.12
C ALA A 418 5.11 15.31 19.77
N GLU A 419 4.10 14.98 18.96
CA GLU A 419 2.74 14.65 19.42
C GLU A 419 2.10 13.56 18.55
N ASP A 420 1.31 12.69 19.19
CA ASP A 420 0.50 11.63 18.59
C ASP A 420 1.24 10.83 17.49
N GLY A 421 2.34 10.17 17.87
CA GLY A 421 3.13 9.31 16.98
C GLY A 421 2.31 8.17 16.39
N VAL A 422 2.47 7.93 15.08
CA VAL A 422 1.82 6.83 14.36
C VAL A 422 2.86 5.88 13.81
N HIS A 423 3.03 4.73 14.46
CA HIS A 423 3.95 3.72 13.96
C HIS A 423 3.40 3.09 12.67
N VAL A 424 4.27 2.54 11.81
CA VAL A 424 3.82 1.81 10.60
C VAL A 424 2.83 0.68 10.89
N HIS A 425 2.93 0.07 12.08
CA HIS A 425 1.96 -0.93 12.55
C HIS A 425 0.59 -0.32 12.88
N ASP A 426 0.54 0.88 13.46
CA ASP A 426 -0.71 1.59 13.74
C ASP A 426 -1.39 2.03 12.44
N PHE A 427 -0.57 2.44 11.45
CA PHE A 427 -1.01 2.74 10.10
C PHE A 427 -1.68 1.53 9.42
N HIS A 428 -1.06 0.35 9.51
CA HIS A 428 -1.65 -0.90 9.02
C HIS A 428 -2.95 -1.26 9.73
N ALA A 429 -2.94 -1.21 11.07
CA ALA A 429 -4.12 -1.50 11.88
C ALA A 429 -5.30 -0.59 11.48
N THR A 430 -5.01 0.69 11.22
CA THR A 430 -6.02 1.68 10.83
C THR A 430 -6.58 1.42 9.42
N ILE A 431 -5.73 1.09 8.44
CA ILE A 431 -6.18 0.73 7.08
C ILE A 431 -7.09 -0.51 7.12
N LEU A 432 -6.67 -1.55 7.84
CA LEU A 432 -7.47 -2.78 7.99
C LEU A 432 -8.79 -2.49 8.71
N HIS A 433 -8.77 -1.62 9.73
CA HIS A 433 -9.97 -1.23 10.44
C HIS A 433 -10.97 -0.52 9.52
N LEU A 434 -10.52 0.40 8.67
CA LEU A 434 -11.40 1.08 7.71
C LEU A 434 -12.06 0.10 6.72
N LEU A 435 -11.40 -1.02 6.42
CA LEU A 435 -11.95 -2.12 5.63
C LEU A 435 -12.87 -3.07 6.40
N GLY A 436 -13.15 -2.80 7.68
CA GLY A 436 -13.97 -3.65 8.54
C GLY A 436 -13.23 -4.87 9.10
N LEU A 437 -11.89 -4.89 9.03
CA LEU A 437 -11.07 -5.98 9.55
C LEU A 437 -10.47 -5.61 10.91
N ASP A 438 -10.81 -6.40 11.93
CA ASP A 438 -10.03 -6.47 13.16
C ASP A 438 -8.68 -7.16 12.87
N HIS A 439 -7.59 -6.37 12.87
CA HIS A 439 -6.25 -6.85 12.54
C HIS A 439 -5.72 -7.87 13.55
N GLU A 440 -6.21 -7.87 14.79
CA GLU A 440 -5.77 -8.81 15.83
C GLU A 440 -6.33 -10.21 15.61
N ARG A 441 -7.49 -10.29 14.96
CA ARG A 441 -8.18 -11.53 14.58
C ARG A 441 -7.71 -12.07 13.23
N LEU A 442 -6.94 -11.30 12.47
CA LEU A 442 -6.43 -11.71 11.17
C LEU A 442 -5.19 -12.59 11.37
N THR A 443 -5.45 -13.88 11.61
CA THR A 443 -4.43 -14.88 11.94
C THR A 443 -4.38 -16.02 10.94
N TYR A 444 -3.19 -16.57 10.68
CA TYR A 444 -2.98 -17.74 9.82
C TYR A 444 -2.06 -18.78 10.48
N ARG A 445 -2.40 -20.06 10.36
CA ARG A 445 -1.59 -21.17 10.91
C ARG A 445 -0.41 -21.42 9.98
N HIS A 446 0.81 -21.18 10.47
CA HIS A 446 2.02 -21.45 9.72
C HIS A 446 3.12 -21.98 10.65
N ALA A 447 3.96 -22.89 10.17
CA ALA A 447 5.10 -23.44 10.93
C ALA A 447 4.78 -23.86 12.38
N GLY A 448 3.59 -24.40 12.63
CA GLY A 448 3.18 -24.87 13.96
C GLY A 448 2.73 -23.79 14.96
N ARG A 449 2.53 -22.53 14.54
CA ARG A 449 1.92 -21.47 15.36
C ARG A 449 0.89 -20.64 14.59
N ASP A 450 0.04 -19.93 15.31
CA ASP A 450 -0.89 -18.97 14.71
C ASP A 450 -0.17 -17.63 14.59
N PHE A 451 -0.01 -17.15 13.36
CA PHE A 451 0.61 -15.86 13.06
C PHE A 451 -0.47 -14.82 12.88
N ARG A 452 -0.49 -13.80 13.74
CA ARG A 452 -1.20 -12.55 13.47
C ARG A 452 -0.47 -11.81 12.35
N LEU A 453 -1.18 -11.45 11.28
CA LEU A 453 -0.55 -10.91 10.07
C LEU A 453 0.15 -9.56 10.30
N THR A 454 -0.38 -8.74 11.21
CA THR A 454 0.19 -7.44 11.64
C THR A 454 1.22 -7.56 12.77
N ASP A 455 1.63 -8.78 13.12
CA ASP A 455 2.46 -9.07 14.31
C ASP A 455 1.83 -8.60 15.64
N VAL A 456 2.58 -8.68 16.74
CA VAL A 456 2.11 -8.28 18.09
C VAL A 456 2.00 -6.76 18.31
N HIS A 457 1.87 -5.99 17.24
CA HIS A 457 1.88 -4.52 17.25
C HIS A 457 0.64 -3.94 16.58
N GLY A 458 0.52 -2.60 16.66
CA GLY A 458 -0.50 -1.81 15.97
C GLY A 458 -1.70 -1.50 16.85
N ASN A 459 -2.06 -0.23 16.86
CA ASN A 459 -3.29 0.32 17.43
C ASN A 459 -4.01 1.11 16.35
N VAL A 460 -5.34 1.01 16.33
CA VAL A 460 -6.15 1.82 15.41
C VAL A 460 -6.09 3.28 15.85
N VAL A 461 -5.68 4.17 14.94
CA VAL A 461 -5.70 5.63 15.11
C VAL A 461 -7.14 6.11 14.94
N LYS A 462 -7.89 6.17 16.03
CA LYS A 462 -9.34 6.46 16.00
C LYS A 462 -9.62 7.92 15.70
N GLU A 463 -8.66 8.79 16.00
CA GLU A 463 -8.73 10.24 15.88
C GLU A 463 -8.98 10.66 14.42
N ILE A 464 -8.47 9.90 13.45
CA ILE A 464 -8.59 10.19 12.01
C ILE A 464 -9.83 9.59 11.34
N ILE A 465 -10.66 8.82 12.07
CA ILE A 465 -11.84 8.12 11.51
C ILE A 465 -13.10 8.96 11.74
N ALA A 466 -13.94 9.11 10.70
CA ALA A 466 -15.13 9.96 10.67
C ALA A 466 -16.41 9.39 11.32
#